data_AF-K2CYW3-F1
#
_entry.id   AF-K2CYW3-F1
#
_cell.length_a   1.000
_cell.length_b   1.000
_cell.length_c   1.000
_cell.angle_alpha   90.00
_cell.angle_beta   90.00
_cell.angle_gamma   90.00
#
_symmetry.space_group_name_H-M   'P 1'
#
loop_
_entity.id
_entity.type
_entity.pdbx_description
1 polymer ?
#
loop_
_entity_poly.entity_id
_entity_poly.type
_entity_poly.pdbx_seq_one_letter_code
_entity_poly.pdbx_strand_id
1 'polypeptide(L)'
;ESEGDMESLTAGTLEERSNLIAQIRAIPTEAITRMQFLQPQIGCLNRCGFCSQSAGNNTWQLDQSNLKNLFSAIKTVATEIDEQQGETGTPLVGAERTGHRPGVIFPYMDNDIFSYPLLYEFTKYTMEDLRAKVRVSTVGYSRHNNLLQTMHERINEDLKQGFAGVRFSFTPYTHGWVNNPSEYIEDFSNALETYRPLVDYLGVGKETACVEFRTRPLAVSFDDDLGDQVIKRYHCVSSGPYLLVGSEESTPLPLTAISYINNGNPVFSQSSIEYFMIISNKYIEDTDWKNLAETTINYLSKGKDPLDMNSGDIHVQKVVMYKFENSDGPYYAVDPDFQKEGFFRAKHFYPKTDKRQKSGYMDSERYLLNTLLSAKQKRGLARRDEFSDAAWHHADEVITQLGADATDRIRFDRKGAIHILEEVIPMVEAYYQSLRLAGYPPAYFFSRNFTIDTGQIVNQGRAIFEFKGLVSGMDIPVTPREERGFGNLSISSMRGRVWRWAPSPNDINLENISTANRGRKNTPTTTSGISISQLDTRNLSEVTVEGENLPKFTLEGIPLTRVNIEEGNLQKLLPGLSQ
;
A
#
# COMPACT_ATOMS: atom_id res chain seq x y z
N GLU A 1 -19.47 17.47 21.95
CA GLU A 1 -18.18 17.44 22.67
C GLU A 1 -17.28 18.62 22.30
N SER A 2 -16.97 18.84 21.02
CA SER A 2 -16.08 19.92 20.55
C SER A 2 -16.60 21.33 20.90
N GLU A 3 -17.89 21.50 21.15
CA GLU A 3 -18.43 22.78 21.59
C GLU A 3 -17.89 23.21 22.97
N GLY A 4 -17.66 22.25 23.89
CA GLY A 4 -17.36 22.51 25.30
C GLY A 4 -18.53 23.15 26.06
N ASP A 5 -18.24 23.66 27.26
CA ASP A 5 -19.19 24.53 27.97
C ASP A 5 -19.23 25.90 27.30
N MET A 6 -20.38 26.25 26.71
CA MET A 6 -20.61 27.50 25.98
C MET A 6 -20.44 28.74 26.86
N GLU A 7 -20.66 28.64 28.16
CA GLU A 7 -20.48 29.75 29.11
C GLU A 7 -18.99 30.01 29.43
N SER A 8 -18.13 29.04 29.14
CA SER A 8 -16.68 29.11 29.37
C SER A 8 -15.88 29.59 28.15
N LEU A 9 -16.53 29.78 26.99
CA LEU A 9 -15.86 30.16 25.74
C LEU A 9 -15.50 31.65 25.74
N THR A 10 -14.27 31.95 25.33
CA THR A 10 -13.85 33.34 25.12
C THR A 10 -14.57 33.94 23.90
N ALA A 11 -14.75 35.27 23.90
CA ALA A 11 -15.32 35.98 22.75
C ALA A 11 -14.54 35.71 21.45
N GLY A 12 -13.20 35.62 21.52
CA GLY A 12 -12.36 35.30 20.36
C GLY A 12 -12.64 33.92 19.78
N THR A 13 -12.84 32.90 20.62
CA THR A 13 -13.19 31.55 20.18
C THR A 13 -14.54 31.49 19.47
N LEU A 14 -15.52 32.27 19.95
CA LEU A 14 -16.84 32.37 19.30
C LEU A 14 -16.76 33.04 17.93
N GLU A 15 -15.94 34.09 17.81
CA GLU A 15 -15.70 34.77 16.54
C GLU A 15 -15.01 33.84 15.53
N GLU A 16 -13.95 33.14 15.93
CA GLU A 16 -13.26 32.14 15.11
C GLU A 16 -14.21 31.08 14.58
N ARG A 17 -15.04 30.49 15.46
CA ARG A 17 -16.04 29.48 15.07
C ARG A 17 -17.07 30.04 14.09
N SER A 18 -17.58 31.24 14.34
CA SER A 18 -18.56 31.90 13.48
C SER A 18 -18.00 32.15 12.08
N ASN A 19 -16.74 32.57 12.00
CA ASN A 19 -16.02 32.78 10.75
C ASN A 19 -15.81 31.45 9.99
N LEU A 20 -15.45 30.36 10.68
CA LEU A 20 -15.32 29.05 10.06
C LEU A 20 -16.66 28.51 9.55
N ILE A 21 -17.74 28.67 10.32
CA ILE A 21 -19.08 28.26 9.91
C ILE A 21 -19.49 28.98 8.63
N ALA A 22 -19.28 30.31 8.55
CA ALA A 22 -19.60 31.09 7.36
C ALA A 22 -18.82 30.60 6.12
N GLN A 23 -17.53 30.30 6.28
CA GLN A 23 -16.70 29.76 5.19
C GLN A 23 -17.16 28.36 4.76
N ILE A 24 -17.48 27.48 5.72
CA ILE A 24 -17.96 26.12 5.42
C ILE A 24 -19.34 26.16 4.75
N ARG A 25 -20.22 27.11 5.06
CA ARG A 25 -21.50 27.25 4.32
C ARG A 25 -21.32 27.67 2.85
N ALA A 26 -20.17 28.24 2.50
CA ALA A 26 -19.87 28.70 1.15
C ALA A 26 -19.29 27.60 0.23
N ILE A 27 -18.89 26.45 0.78
CA ILE A 27 -18.39 25.32 -0.02
C ILE A 27 -19.55 24.40 -0.45
N PRO A 28 -19.36 23.56 -1.49
CA PRO A 28 -20.37 22.59 -1.88
C PRO A 28 -20.73 21.60 -0.77
N THR A 29 -22.02 21.33 -0.57
CA THR A 29 -22.53 20.35 0.41
C THR A 29 -21.87 18.97 0.31
N GLU A 30 -21.56 18.54 -0.92
CA GLU A 30 -20.86 17.28 -1.20
C GLU A 30 -19.45 17.18 -0.58
N ALA A 31 -18.80 18.32 -0.28
CA ALA A 31 -17.53 18.34 0.44
C ALA A 31 -17.65 17.82 1.88
N ILE A 32 -18.87 17.84 2.45
CA ILE A 32 -19.23 17.29 3.76
C ILE A 32 -19.86 15.90 3.58
N THR A 33 -20.93 15.79 2.78
CA THR A 33 -21.71 14.53 2.67
C THR A 33 -20.95 13.41 1.97
N ARG A 34 -19.92 13.73 1.17
CA ARG A 34 -19.01 12.77 0.52
C ARG A 34 -17.56 12.88 0.98
N MET A 35 -17.33 13.49 2.15
CA MET A 35 -16.02 13.55 2.79
C MET A 35 -15.43 12.13 2.97
N GLN A 36 -14.18 11.97 2.56
CA GLN A 36 -13.43 10.73 2.79
C GLN A 36 -12.21 10.98 3.68
N PHE A 37 -11.46 12.04 3.41
CA PHE A 37 -10.27 12.39 4.18
C PHE A 37 -10.52 13.65 4.99
N LEU A 38 -10.30 13.56 6.30
CA LEU A 38 -10.24 14.71 7.21
C LEU A 38 -8.96 14.56 8.01
N GLN A 39 -7.89 15.18 7.56
CA GLN A 39 -6.58 15.03 8.13
C GLN A 39 -6.34 16.13 9.17
N PRO A 40 -6.02 15.81 10.43
CA PRO A 40 -5.57 16.82 11.39
C PRO A 40 -4.09 17.19 11.21
N GLN A 41 -3.36 16.40 10.42
CA GLN A 41 -1.95 16.52 10.16
C GLN A 41 -1.65 16.08 8.71
N ILE A 42 -0.76 16.81 8.04
CA ILE A 42 -0.12 16.38 6.78
C ILE A 42 1.38 16.22 6.99
N GLY A 43 2.04 15.50 6.08
CA GLY A 43 3.47 15.25 6.14
C GLY A 43 3.81 14.07 7.06
N CYS A 44 4.97 13.44 6.84
CA CYS A 44 5.34 12.22 7.52
C CYS A 44 6.84 12.16 7.82
N LEU A 45 7.16 12.00 9.11
CA LEU A 45 8.54 11.95 9.58
C LEU A 45 9.25 10.62 9.24
N ASN A 46 8.51 9.56 8.92
CA ASN A 46 9.07 8.25 8.52
C ASN A 46 9.81 8.27 7.18
N ARG A 47 9.56 9.27 6.32
CA ARG A 47 10.28 9.51 5.04
C ARG A 47 10.46 8.27 4.16
N CYS A 48 9.46 7.39 4.11
CA CYS A 48 9.59 6.12 3.42
C CYS A 48 10.04 6.28 1.95
N GLY A 49 11.04 5.50 1.54
CA GLY A 49 11.58 5.54 0.17
C GLY A 49 10.53 5.25 -0.92
N PHE A 50 9.49 4.48 -0.59
CA PHE A 50 8.38 4.13 -1.49
C PHE A 50 7.11 4.98 -1.30
N CYS A 51 7.15 6.09 -0.56
CA CYS A 51 5.94 6.83 -0.16
C CYS A 51 5.05 7.17 -1.37
N SER A 52 3.94 6.42 -1.52
CA SER A 52 3.01 6.56 -2.65
C SER A 52 2.29 7.90 -2.66
N GLN A 53 2.18 8.54 -1.49
CA GLN A 53 1.55 9.85 -1.35
C GLN A 53 2.56 10.99 -1.43
N SER A 54 3.86 10.69 -1.57
CA SER A 54 4.94 11.68 -1.64
C SER A 54 4.88 12.71 -0.51
N ALA A 55 4.66 12.22 0.72
CA ALA A 55 4.53 13.00 1.94
C ALA A 55 5.73 13.94 2.18
N GLY A 56 5.45 15.08 2.79
CA GLY A 56 6.47 16.04 3.20
C GLY A 56 7.35 15.56 4.35
N ASN A 57 8.57 16.08 4.43
CA ASN A 57 9.55 15.78 5.48
C ASN A 57 9.30 16.53 6.80
N ASN A 58 8.40 17.51 6.80
CA ASN A 58 7.87 18.15 8.00
C ASN A 58 6.40 17.77 8.14
N THR A 59 5.88 17.87 9.35
CA THR A 59 4.45 17.82 9.58
C THR A 59 3.87 19.22 9.79
N TRP A 60 2.64 19.42 9.35
CA TRP A 60 1.80 20.57 9.70
C TRP A 60 0.54 20.04 10.33
N GLN A 61 0.24 20.48 11.54
CA GLN A 61 -0.81 19.89 12.35
C GLN A 61 -1.60 20.92 13.12
N LEU A 62 -2.87 20.59 13.35
CA LEU A 62 -3.76 21.35 14.22
C LEU A 62 -3.36 21.16 15.68
N ASP A 63 -3.35 22.24 16.45
CA ASP A 63 -3.34 22.17 17.90
C ASP A 63 -4.75 21.87 18.46
N GLN A 64 -4.85 21.78 19.78
CA GLN A 64 -6.10 21.41 20.45
C GLN A 64 -7.22 22.44 20.24
N SER A 65 -6.92 23.74 20.31
CA SER A 65 -7.92 24.80 20.08
C SER A 65 -8.44 24.79 18.65
N ASN A 66 -7.53 24.70 17.69
CA ASN A 66 -7.85 24.73 16.27
C ASN A 66 -8.60 23.47 15.82
N LEU A 67 -8.22 22.31 16.35
CA LEU A 67 -8.95 21.06 16.15
C LEU A 67 -10.39 21.18 16.68
N LYS A 68 -10.56 21.66 17.91
CA LYS A 68 -11.86 21.84 18.56
C LYS A 68 -12.76 22.80 17.77
N ASN A 69 -12.24 23.93 17.33
CA ASN A 69 -12.99 24.93 16.57
C ASN A 69 -13.41 24.41 15.19
N LEU A 70 -12.51 23.72 14.49
CA LEU A 70 -12.82 23.11 13.18
C LEU A 70 -13.95 22.09 13.30
N PHE A 71 -13.87 21.15 14.26
CA PHE A 71 -14.92 20.15 14.45
C PHE A 71 -16.27 20.77 14.84
N SER A 72 -16.26 21.79 15.71
CA SER A 72 -17.48 22.53 16.07
C SER A 72 -18.15 23.19 14.86
N ALA A 73 -17.35 23.79 13.98
CA ALA A 73 -17.85 24.43 12.77
C ALA A 73 -18.39 23.41 11.76
N ILE A 74 -17.68 22.29 11.53
CA ILE A 74 -18.13 21.20 10.67
C ILE A 74 -19.44 20.61 11.20
N LYS A 75 -19.52 20.31 12.49
CA LYS A 75 -20.72 19.77 13.14
C LYS A 75 -21.94 20.66 12.91
N THR A 76 -21.77 21.97 13.11
CA THR A 76 -22.86 22.94 12.94
C THR A 76 -23.44 22.87 11.53
N VAL A 77 -22.59 23.02 10.51
CA VAL A 77 -23.06 23.01 9.11
C VAL A 77 -23.56 21.63 8.68
N ALA A 78 -22.92 20.56 9.12
CA ALA A 78 -23.36 19.21 8.80
C ALA A 78 -24.73 18.88 9.41
N THR A 79 -25.01 19.37 10.61
CA THR A 79 -26.34 19.22 11.25
C THR A 79 -27.40 20.00 10.49
N GLU A 80 -27.10 21.23 10.04
CA GLU A 80 -28.01 22.01 9.19
C GLU A 80 -28.37 21.26 7.89
N ILE A 81 -27.40 20.56 7.29
CA ILE A 81 -27.61 19.74 6.10
C ILE A 81 -28.49 18.52 6.41
N ASP A 82 -28.20 17.81 7.51
CA ASP A 82 -28.96 16.62 7.96
C ASP A 82 -30.44 16.96 8.22
N GLU A 83 -30.70 18.07 8.93
CA GLU A 83 -32.04 18.58 9.20
C GLU A 83 -32.81 18.94 7.92
N GLN A 84 -32.13 19.54 6.94
CA GLN A 84 -32.73 19.87 5.64
C GLN A 84 -33.06 18.62 4.81
N GLN A 85 -32.27 17.56 4.94
CA GLN A 85 -32.49 16.29 4.24
C GLN A 85 -33.55 15.41 4.94
N GLY A 86 -33.89 15.70 6.21
CA GLY A 86 -34.85 14.93 6.99
C GLY A 86 -34.34 13.55 7.40
N GLU A 87 -33.02 13.34 7.38
CA GLU A 87 -32.39 12.14 7.89
C GLU A 87 -32.09 12.30 9.38
N THR A 88 -32.30 11.27 10.19
CA THR A 88 -31.95 11.30 11.62
C THR A 88 -31.18 10.05 11.99
N GLY A 89 -30.00 10.21 12.59
CA GLY A 89 -29.19 9.10 13.13
C GLY A 89 -28.16 8.51 12.16
N THR A 90 -27.96 9.13 10.99
CA THR A 90 -26.89 8.79 10.04
C THR A 90 -25.60 9.55 10.37
N PRO A 91 -24.42 9.08 9.88
CA PRO A 91 -23.18 9.85 9.98
C PRO A 91 -23.34 11.24 9.34
N LEU A 92 -22.88 12.29 10.01
CA LEU A 92 -22.98 13.67 9.48
C LEU A 92 -22.02 13.95 8.32
N VAL A 93 -21.00 13.12 8.16
CA VAL A 93 -19.97 13.27 7.14
C VAL A 93 -19.78 11.98 6.37
N GLY A 94 -19.61 12.08 5.05
CA GLY A 94 -19.33 10.94 4.20
C GLY A 94 -20.44 9.88 4.12
N ALA A 95 -21.68 10.17 4.53
CA ALA A 95 -22.81 9.25 4.47
C ALA A 95 -23.23 8.91 3.04
N GLU A 96 -23.10 9.84 2.09
CA GLU A 96 -23.51 9.65 0.69
C GLU A 96 -22.50 8.83 -0.14
N ARG A 97 -21.43 8.30 0.46
CA ARG A 97 -20.45 7.46 -0.24
C ARG A 97 -20.98 6.04 -0.50
N THR A 98 -21.66 5.84 -1.62
CA THR A 98 -22.31 4.57 -1.98
C THR A 98 -21.34 3.43 -2.33
N GLY A 99 -20.14 3.74 -2.85
CA GLY A 99 -19.20 2.73 -3.36
C GLY A 99 -18.12 2.27 -2.37
N HIS A 100 -17.89 3.00 -1.27
CA HIS A 100 -16.79 2.70 -0.35
C HIS A 100 -17.01 3.34 1.04
N ARG A 101 -17.43 2.51 1.99
CA ARG A 101 -17.44 2.78 3.45
C ARG A 101 -18.12 4.10 3.85
N PRO A 102 -19.45 4.21 3.70
CA PRO A 102 -20.23 5.32 4.22
C PRO A 102 -19.88 5.64 5.68
N GLY A 103 -19.74 6.92 6.03
CA GLY A 103 -19.50 7.36 7.42
C GLY A 103 -18.15 6.98 8.02
N VAL A 104 -17.19 6.49 7.23
CA VAL A 104 -15.83 6.17 7.70
C VAL A 104 -14.80 7.19 7.21
N ILE A 105 -14.24 7.96 8.13
CA ILE A 105 -13.25 9.01 7.86
C ILE A 105 -11.82 8.45 7.94
N PHE A 106 -10.99 8.86 6.99
CA PHE A 106 -9.57 8.55 6.94
C PHE A 106 -8.79 9.78 7.41
N PRO A 107 -8.21 9.78 8.62
CA PRO A 107 -7.37 10.86 9.11
C PRO A 107 -5.95 10.81 8.55
N TYR A 108 -5.69 9.88 7.63
CA TYR A 108 -4.41 9.70 6.99
C TYR A 108 -4.57 9.73 5.47
N MET A 109 -3.63 10.39 4.82
CA MET A 109 -3.34 10.19 3.40
C MET A 109 -1.83 10.24 3.22
N ASP A 110 -1.23 11.39 3.45
CA ASP A 110 0.19 11.68 3.31
C ASP A 110 0.88 11.97 4.66
N ASN A 111 0.44 11.29 5.71
CA ASN A 111 0.99 11.34 7.06
C ASN A 111 0.94 9.95 7.72
N ASP A 112 1.64 9.79 8.85
CA ASP A 112 1.38 8.68 9.78
C ASP A 112 0.63 9.23 10.99
N ILE A 113 -0.63 8.85 11.11
CA ILE A 113 -1.53 9.42 12.10
C ILE A 113 -1.18 9.04 13.55
N PHE A 114 -0.40 7.97 13.77
CA PHE A 114 0.02 7.60 15.13
C PHE A 114 1.09 8.55 15.69
N SER A 115 1.69 9.38 14.84
CA SER A 115 2.59 10.45 15.30
C SER A 115 1.86 11.72 15.75
N TYR A 116 0.54 11.81 15.58
CA TYR A 116 -0.24 13.00 15.93
C TYR A 116 -0.68 12.96 17.40
N PRO A 117 -0.23 13.90 18.27
CA PRO A 117 -0.49 13.85 19.72
C PRO A 117 -1.94 14.05 20.16
N LEU A 118 -2.84 14.43 19.26
CA LEU A 118 -4.26 14.68 19.55
C LEU A 118 -5.18 13.70 18.80
N LEU A 119 -4.67 12.50 18.48
CA LEU A 119 -5.48 11.47 17.81
C LEU A 119 -6.66 11.01 18.69
N TYR A 120 -6.50 11.04 20.01
CA TYR A 120 -7.60 10.75 20.94
C TYR A 120 -8.75 11.75 20.74
N GLU A 121 -8.47 13.05 20.84
CA GLU A 121 -9.46 14.12 20.65
C GLU A 121 -10.07 14.08 19.26
N PHE A 122 -9.25 13.91 18.22
CA PHE A 122 -9.72 13.78 16.85
C PHE A 122 -10.74 12.64 16.70
N THR A 123 -10.43 11.48 17.29
CA THR A 123 -11.30 10.31 17.20
C THR A 123 -12.58 10.52 17.99
N LYS A 124 -12.47 11.10 19.19
CA LYS A 124 -13.62 11.44 20.04
C LYS A 124 -14.58 12.38 19.32
N TYR A 125 -14.08 13.49 18.77
CA TYR A 125 -14.92 14.44 18.04
C TYR A 125 -15.51 13.83 16.76
N THR A 126 -14.75 12.99 16.03
CA THR A 126 -15.29 12.29 14.85
C THR A 126 -16.48 11.40 15.22
N MET A 127 -16.38 10.68 16.33
CA MET A 127 -17.41 9.79 16.83
C MET A 127 -18.62 10.54 17.38
N GLU A 128 -18.39 11.49 18.29
CA GLU A 128 -19.44 12.12 19.08
C GLU A 128 -20.07 13.31 18.35
N ASP A 129 -19.27 14.15 17.69
CA ASP A 129 -19.76 15.34 17.01
C ASP A 129 -20.18 15.05 15.57
N LEU A 130 -19.46 14.18 14.86
CA LEU A 130 -19.75 13.90 13.44
C LEU A 130 -20.52 12.59 13.21
N ARG A 131 -20.81 11.83 14.27
CA ARG A 131 -21.47 10.50 14.20
C ARG A 131 -20.79 9.55 13.21
N ALA A 132 -19.49 9.69 13.03
CA ALA A 132 -18.69 8.96 12.05
C ALA A 132 -17.65 8.08 12.76
N LYS A 133 -17.05 7.15 12.01
CA LYS A 133 -15.96 6.31 12.53
C LYS A 133 -14.66 6.63 11.84
N VAL A 134 -13.54 6.44 12.53
CA VAL A 134 -12.22 6.55 11.94
C VAL A 134 -11.72 5.20 11.44
N ARG A 135 -11.00 5.20 10.32
CA ARG A 135 -10.10 4.10 9.98
C ARG A 135 -8.70 4.65 9.86
N VAL A 136 -7.74 3.99 10.51
CA VAL A 136 -6.35 4.42 10.57
C VAL A 136 -5.41 3.44 9.87
N SER A 137 -4.29 3.95 9.37
CA SER A 137 -3.17 3.17 8.87
C SER A 137 -1.88 3.77 9.41
N THR A 138 -0.95 2.92 9.82
CA THR A 138 0.26 3.37 10.52
C THR A 138 1.41 2.38 10.30
N VAL A 139 2.65 2.83 10.51
CA VAL A 139 3.82 1.97 10.71
C VAL A 139 4.23 1.83 12.18
N GLY A 140 3.45 2.38 13.12
CA GLY A 140 3.74 2.43 14.55
C GLY A 140 4.24 3.80 15.02
N TYR A 141 4.65 3.86 16.29
CA TYR A 141 5.22 5.03 16.98
C TYR A 141 6.32 4.56 17.94
N SER A 142 7.15 5.47 18.47
CA SER A 142 8.16 5.09 19.45
C SER A 142 7.54 4.84 20.82
N ARG A 143 7.80 3.67 21.41
CA ARG A 143 7.40 3.33 22.80
C ARG A 143 8.07 4.21 23.85
N HIS A 144 9.13 4.93 23.48
CA HIS A 144 9.83 5.87 24.38
C HIS A 144 9.16 7.24 24.45
N ASN A 145 8.11 7.49 23.66
CA ASN A 145 7.27 8.66 23.82
C ASN A 145 6.09 8.32 24.75
N ASN A 146 6.24 8.64 26.04
CA ASN A 146 5.22 8.38 27.05
C ASN A 146 3.88 9.07 26.75
N LEU A 147 3.89 10.25 26.09
CA LEU A 147 2.66 10.97 25.74
C LEU A 147 1.88 10.23 24.65
N LEU A 148 2.57 9.78 23.59
CA LEU A 148 1.95 8.97 22.54
C LEU A 148 1.48 7.61 23.08
N GLN A 149 2.30 6.94 23.91
CA GLN A 149 1.93 5.68 24.54
C GLN A 149 0.63 5.82 25.35
N THR A 150 0.57 6.80 26.26
CA THR A 150 -0.61 7.06 27.09
C THR A 150 -1.83 7.40 26.24
N MET A 151 -1.67 8.21 25.18
CA MET A 151 -2.75 8.56 24.27
C MET A 151 -3.32 7.31 23.57
N HIS A 152 -2.45 6.41 23.08
CA HIS A 152 -2.86 5.21 22.38
C HIS A 152 -3.51 4.16 23.28
N GLU A 153 -3.06 4.04 24.53
CA GLU A 153 -3.73 3.23 25.56
C GLU A 153 -5.15 3.75 25.82
N ARG A 154 -5.31 5.05 26.05
CA ARG A 154 -6.64 5.68 26.26
C ARG A 154 -7.58 5.51 25.08
N ILE A 155 -7.07 5.57 23.85
CA ILE A 155 -7.88 5.26 22.66
C ILE A 155 -8.48 3.85 22.75
N ASN A 156 -7.68 2.87 23.17
CA ASN A 156 -8.11 1.50 23.31
C ASN A 156 -9.03 1.29 24.52
N GLU A 157 -8.95 2.11 25.56
CA GLU A 157 -9.85 2.03 26.71
C GLU A 157 -11.22 2.66 26.41
N ASP A 158 -11.22 3.87 25.83
CA ASP A 158 -12.41 4.73 25.80
C ASP A 158 -13.13 4.75 24.44
N LEU A 159 -12.40 4.53 23.34
CA LEU A 159 -12.84 4.95 22.00
C LEU A 159 -12.91 3.81 20.97
N LYS A 160 -12.90 2.54 21.38
CA LYS A 160 -12.92 1.39 20.44
C LYS A 160 -14.08 1.47 19.42
N GLN A 161 -15.25 1.87 19.89
CA GLN A 161 -16.47 2.02 19.11
C GLN A 161 -16.38 3.14 18.04
N GLY A 162 -15.46 4.09 18.22
CA GLY A 162 -15.14 5.14 17.25
C GLY A 162 -14.32 4.66 16.06
N PHE A 163 -13.80 3.43 16.08
CA PHE A 163 -13.01 2.87 14.97
C PHE A 163 -13.86 1.96 14.07
N ALA A 164 -13.64 2.09 12.77
CA ALA A 164 -14.06 1.12 11.75
C ALA A 164 -12.92 0.16 11.35
N GLY A 165 -11.67 0.54 11.62
CA GLY A 165 -10.52 -0.29 11.29
C GLY A 165 -9.17 0.30 11.70
N VAL A 166 -8.19 -0.57 11.92
CA VAL A 166 -6.79 -0.24 12.18
C VAL A 166 -5.91 -1.12 11.30
N ARG A 167 -5.00 -0.50 10.55
CA ARG A 167 -4.08 -1.22 9.67
C ARG A 167 -2.64 -0.89 9.99
N PHE A 168 -1.88 -1.88 10.40
CA PHE A 168 -0.44 -1.75 10.56
C PHE A 168 0.24 -2.09 9.23
N SER A 169 1.25 -1.31 8.85
CA SER A 169 2.03 -1.52 7.64
C SER A 169 3.45 -1.91 8.02
N PHE A 170 3.80 -3.18 7.81
CA PHE A 170 5.14 -3.70 8.05
C PHE A 170 5.90 -3.74 6.72
N THR A 171 6.89 -2.86 6.54
CA THR A 171 7.45 -2.53 5.22
C THR A 171 8.94 -2.17 5.32
N PRO A 172 9.77 -2.49 4.29
CA PRO A 172 11.24 -2.41 4.39
C PRO A 172 11.81 -1.00 4.16
N TYR A 173 11.01 0.04 4.39
CA TYR A 173 11.34 1.41 3.99
C TYR A 173 11.01 2.44 5.06
N THR A 174 10.49 2.02 6.22
CA THR A 174 10.29 2.95 7.34
C THR A 174 11.65 3.47 7.79
N HIS A 175 11.69 4.69 8.33
CA HIS A 175 12.92 5.23 8.90
C HIS A 175 13.51 4.28 9.95
N GLY A 176 12.66 3.74 10.83
CA GLY A 176 13.06 2.76 11.85
C GLY A 176 13.65 1.50 11.24
N TRP A 177 13.01 0.88 10.26
CA TRP A 177 13.54 -0.34 9.62
C TRP A 177 14.91 -0.10 8.97
N VAL A 178 15.08 1.02 8.26
CA VAL A 178 16.31 1.28 7.51
C VAL A 178 17.48 1.60 8.43
N ASN A 179 17.25 2.31 9.54
CA ASN A 179 18.34 2.83 10.38
C ASN A 179 18.54 2.04 11.68
N ASN A 180 17.49 1.45 12.23
CA ASN A 180 17.55 0.69 13.48
C ASN A 180 16.47 -0.42 13.53
N PRO A 181 16.63 -1.50 12.75
CA PRO A 181 15.64 -2.57 12.65
C PRO A 181 15.24 -3.17 14.00
N SER A 182 16.20 -3.38 14.90
CA SER A 182 15.94 -3.96 16.23
C SER A 182 14.99 -3.08 17.04
N GLU A 183 15.22 -1.78 17.06
CA GLU A 183 14.36 -0.83 17.77
C GLU A 183 12.99 -0.69 17.11
N TYR A 184 12.94 -0.76 15.78
CA TYR A 184 11.69 -0.78 15.03
C TYR A 184 10.84 -2.02 15.36
N ILE A 185 11.46 -3.20 15.52
CA ILE A 185 10.76 -4.42 15.93
C ILE A 185 10.09 -4.23 17.29
N GLU A 186 10.81 -3.69 18.28
CA GLU A 186 10.26 -3.42 19.62
C GLU A 186 9.11 -2.41 19.58
N ASP A 187 9.29 -1.28 18.87
CA ASP A 187 8.25 -0.25 18.71
C ASP A 187 7.01 -0.77 17.99
N PHE A 188 7.20 -1.56 16.92
CA PHE A 188 6.08 -2.17 16.20
C PHE A 188 5.36 -3.21 17.05
N SER A 189 6.08 -4.00 17.84
CA SER A 189 5.51 -4.96 18.80
C SER A 189 4.65 -4.24 19.84
N ASN A 190 5.18 -3.18 20.44
CA ASN A 190 4.48 -2.35 21.41
C ASN A 190 3.19 -1.75 20.81
N ALA A 191 3.23 -1.25 19.58
CA ALA A 191 2.04 -0.74 18.91
C ALA A 191 0.98 -1.83 18.67
N LEU A 192 1.41 -3.04 18.26
CA LEU A 192 0.51 -4.18 18.08
C LEU A 192 -0.12 -4.65 19.39
N GLU A 193 0.65 -4.69 20.48
CA GLU A 193 0.18 -5.04 21.82
C GLU A 193 -0.84 -4.01 22.31
N THR A 194 -0.48 -2.72 22.24
CA THR A 194 -1.33 -1.60 22.68
C THR A 194 -2.70 -1.62 21.99
N TYR A 195 -2.75 -1.98 20.70
CA TYR A 195 -3.99 -2.02 19.91
C TYR A 195 -4.69 -3.38 19.87
N ARG A 196 -4.14 -4.41 20.49
CA ARG A 196 -4.79 -5.73 20.58
C ARG A 196 -6.23 -5.65 21.11
N PRO A 197 -6.55 -4.85 22.15
CA PRO A 197 -7.94 -4.73 22.62
C PRO A 197 -8.91 -4.18 21.57
N LEU A 198 -8.44 -3.34 20.63
CA LEU A 198 -9.23 -2.89 19.49
C LEU A 198 -9.32 -3.96 18.40
N VAL A 199 -8.23 -4.68 18.12
CA VAL A 199 -8.23 -5.81 17.17
C VAL A 199 -9.25 -6.86 17.59
N ASP A 200 -9.28 -7.22 18.88
CA ASP A 200 -10.22 -8.19 19.43
C ASP A 200 -11.67 -7.69 19.34
N TYR A 201 -11.90 -6.39 19.52
CA TYR A 201 -13.23 -5.77 19.39
C TYR A 201 -13.74 -5.75 17.94
N LEU A 202 -12.87 -5.39 16.97
CA LEU A 202 -13.24 -5.27 15.57
C LEU A 202 -13.29 -6.62 14.83
N GLY A 203 -12.53 -7.60 15.31
CA GLY A 203 -12.20 -8.81 14.58
C GLY A 203 -11.19 -8.56 13.46
N VAL A 204 -10.48 -9.62 13.09
CA VAL A 204 -9.42 -9.56 12.07
C VAL A 204 -9.99 -9.52 10.65
N GLY A 205 -9.39 -8.71 9.79
CA GLY A 205 -9.80 -8.58 8.40
C GLY A 205 -9.17 -7.38 7.73
N LYS A 206 -8.99 -7.47 6.41
CA LYS A 206 -8.45 -6.36 5.59
C LYS A 206 -9.20 -5.05 5.81
N GLU A 207 -10.52 -5.13 5.98
CA GLU A 207 -11.35 -3.95 6.10
C GLU A 207 -11.46 -3.42 7.55
N THR A 208 -11.17 -4.28 8.53
CA THR A 208 -11.23 -4.05 9.98
C THR A 208 -9.81 -3.92 10.56
N ALA A 209 -9.24 -4.99 11.13
CA ALA A 209 -7.94 -5.01 11.77
C ALA A 209 -6.98 -5.99 11.11
N CYS A 210 -5.83 -5.51 10.62
CA CYS A 210 -4.81 -6.35 10.00
C CYS A 210 -3.41 -5.72 9.99
N VAL A 211 -2.42 -6.54 9.66
CA VAL A 211 -1.07 -6.12 9.26
C VAL A 211 -0.91 -6.36 7.75
N GLU A 212 -0.58 -5.31 7.01
CA GLU A 212 -0.11 -5.43 5.63
C GLU A 212 1.41 -5.62 5.64
N PHE A 213 1.84 -6.78 5.16
CA PHE A 213 3.25 -7.14 4.96
C PHE A 213 3.66 -6.87 3.52
N ARG A 214 4.84 -6.28 3.34
CA ARG A 214 5.44 -5.95 2.04
C ARG A 214 6.92 -6.25 2.03
N THR A 215 7.43 -6.63 0.88
CA THR A 215 8.86 -6.74 0.60
C THR A 215 9.28 -5.76 -0.50
N ARG A 216 10.59 -5.57 -0.65
CA ARG A 216 11.12 -4.86 -1.82
C ARG A 216 10.80 -5.65 -3.10
N PRO A 217 10.66 -4.99 -4.26
CA PRO A 217 10.47 -5.70 -5.52
C PRO A 217 11.78 -6.29 -6.01
N LEU A 218 11.76 -7.48 -6.59
CA LEU A 218 12.89 -8.00 -7.37
C LEU A 218 12.75 -7.50 -8.81
N ALA A 219 13.24 -6.29 -9.06
CA ALA A 219 13.37 -5.71 -10.39
C ALA A 219 14.81 -5.82 -10.90
N VAL A 220 14.98 -6.24 -12.16
CA VAL A 220 16.28 -6.39 -12.82
C VAL A 220 16.18 -5.78 -14.21
N SER A 221 17.10 -4.86 -14.52
CA SER A 221 17.10 -4.09 -15.77
C SER A 221 18.37 -4.34 -16.57
N PHE A 222 18.27 -4.32 -17.89
CA PHE A 222 19.37 -4.48 -18.83
C PHE A 222 19.39 -3.34 -19.86
N ASP A 223 20.59 -3.02 -20.35
CA ASP A 223 20.79 -2.01 -21.39
C ASP A 223 20.58 -2.59 -22.80
N ASP A 224 20.57 -3.90 -22.96
CA ASP A 224 20.12 -4.53 -24.21
C ASP A 224 18.60 -4.74 -24.18
N ASP A 225 18.00 -5.03 -25.33
CA ASP A 225 16.60 -5.45 -25.37
C ASP A 225 16.44 -6.90 -24.89
N LEU A 226 15.23 -7.30 -24.52
CA LEU A 226 14.95 -8.68 -24.17
C LEU A 226 14.98 -9.58 -25.42
N GLY A 227 15.23 -10.87 -25.25
CA GLY A 227 15.18 -11.82 -26.35
C GLY A 227 13.74 -12.15 -26.74
N ASP A 228 13.13 -11.42 -27.68
CA ASP A 228 11.77 -11.65 -28.19
C ASP A 228 11.85 -12.12 -29.65
N GLN A 229 11.76 -13.44 -29.90
CA GLN A 229 11.98 -14.00 -31.23
C GLN A 229 11.09 -15.21 -31.51
N VAL A 230 10.82 -15.45 -32.79
CA VAL A 230 10.25 -16.71 -33.27
C VAL A 230 11.38 -17.64 -33.72
N ILE A 231 11.56 -18.76 -33.03
CA ILE A 231 12.58 -19.77 -33.33
C ILE A 231 11.88 -21.05 -33.77
N LYS A 232 12.18 -21.56 -34.97
CA LYS A 232 11.55 -22.77 -35.55
C LYS A 232 10.02 -22.76 -35.43
N ARG A 233 9.42 -21.58 -35.65
CA ARG A 233 7.98 -21.28 -35.51
C ARG A 233 7.46 -21.21 -34.08
N TYR A 234 8.25 -21.31 -33.02
CA TYR A 234 7.79 -21.11 -31.64
C TYR A 234 8.16 -19.71 -31.17
N HIS A 235 7.22 -19.02 -30.50
CA HIS A 235 7.52 -17.73 -29.88
C HIS A 235 8.33 -17.95 -28.59
N CYS A 236 9.46 -17.26 -28.48
CA CYS A 236 10.38 -17.34 -27.37
C CYS A 236 10.64 -15.95 -26.78
N VAL A 237 10.58 -15.83 -25.45
CA VAL A 237 10.90 -14.61 -24.70
C VAL A 237 12.00 -14.94 -23.68
N SER A 238 13.08 -14.16 -23.61
CA SER A 238 14.21 -14.40 -22.72
C SER A 238 14.66 -13.13 -22.00
N SER A 239 14.89 -13.23 -20.69
CA SER A 239 15.47 -12.14 -19.88
C SER A 239 16.09 -12.68 -18.59
N GLY A 240 17.36 -12.34 -18.34
CA GLY A 240 18.11 -12.87 -17.19
C GLY A 240 18.14 -14.40 -17.18
N PRO A 241 17.81 -15.06 -16.06
CA PRO A 241 17.80 -16.52 -15.98
C PRO A 241 16.55 -17.16 -16.59
N TYR A 242 15.61 -16.39 -17.14
CA TYR A 242 14.31 -16.88 -17.61
C TYR A 242 14.25 -17.00 -19.13
N LEU A 243 13.78 -18.14 -19.60
CA LEU A 243 13.43 -18.41 -20.99
C LEU A 243 12.01 -18.96 -21.06
N LEU A 244 11.14 -18.32 -21.82
CA LEU A 244 9.77 -18.73 -22.10
C LEU A 244 9.74 -19.29 -23.52
N VAL A 245 9.26 -20.52 -23.69
CA VAL A 245 9.05 -21.16 -24.99
C VAL A 245 7.57 -21.51 -25.12
N GLY A 246 6.94 -21.08 -26.22
CA GLY A 246 5.54 -21.43 -26.48
C GLY A 246 5.32 -22.95 -26.47
N SER A 247 4.20 -23.39 -25.92
CA SER A 247 3.84 -24.83 -25.93
C SER A 247 3.47 -25.34 -27.32
N GLU A 248 3.05 -24.44 -28.22
CA GLU A 248 2.63 -24.72 -29.59
C GLU A 248 3.31 -23.79 -30.60
N GLU A 249 3.24 -24.14 -31.90
CA GLU A 249 3.71 -23.27 -32.97
C GLU A 249 2.96 -21.91 -32.94
N SER A 250 3.70 -20.88 -33.34
CA SER A 250 3.50 -19.47 -33.02
C SER A 250 2.06 -19.01 -33.22
N THR A 251 1.40 -18.73 -32.10
CA THR A 251 0.27 -17.82 -32.03
C THR A 251 0.79 -16.48 -31.49
N PRO A 252 0.72 -15.37 -32.26
CA PRO A 252 1.03 -14.05 -31.73
C PRO A 252 0.20 -13.80 -30.48
N LEU A 253 0.83 -13.42 -29.37
CA LEU A 253 0.08 -13.10 -28.15
C LEU A 253 -0.80 -11.88 -28.42
N PRO A 254 -2.15 -12.04 -28.34
CA PRO A 254 -3.04 -10.91 -28.52
C PRO A 254 -2.87 -9.93 -27.36
N LEU A 255 -3.06 -8.64 -27.65
CA LEU A 255 -3.03 -7.63 -26.61
C LEU A 255 -4.18 -7.85 -25.63
N THR A 256 -3.83 -7.94 -24.36
CA THR A 256 -4.70 -8.22 -23.22
C THR A 256 -4.90 -6.94 -22.43
N ALA A 257 -6.13 -6.72 -21.97
CA ALA A 257 -6.50 -5.65 -21.06
C ALA A 257 -7.42 -6.21 -19.97
N ILE A 258 -7.63 -5.44 -18.90
CA ILE A 258 -8.70 -5.72 -17.95
C ILE A 258 -10.03 -5.31 -18.61
N SER A 259 -10.94 -6.25 -18.80
CA SER A 259 -12.27 -5.99 -19.35
C SER A 259 -13.25 -5.50 -18.31
N TYR A 260 -13.20 -6.06 -17.10
CA TYR A 260 -13.98 -5.65 -15.94
C TYR A 260 -13.38 -6.22 -14.65
N ILE A 261 -13.89 -5.75 -13.51
CA ILE A 261 -13.49 -6.25 -12.19
C ILE A 261 -14.65 -7.05 -11.58
N ASN A 262 -14.39 -8.31 -11.25
CA ASN A 262 -15.35 -9.20 -10.63
C ASN A 262 -14.93 -9.53 -9.20
N ASN A 263 -15.71 -9.08 -8.20
CA ASN A 263 -15.41 -9.28 -6.77
C ASN A 263 -13.97 -8.87 -6.41
N GLY A 264 -13.53 -7.75 -7.01
CA GLY A 264 -12.20 -7.23 -6.82
C GLY A 264 -11.10 -7.97 -7.58
N ASN A 265 -11.37 -8.99 -8.40
CA ASN A 265 -10.37 -9.62 -9.27
C ASN A 265 -10.48 -9.11 -10.71
N PRO A 266 -9.35 -8.93 -11.42
CA PRO A 266 -9.41 -8.55 -12.82
C PRO A 266 -9.93 -9.71 -13.68
N VAL A 267 -10.75 -9.41 -14.67
CA VAL A 267 -11.08 -10.34 -15.75
C VAL A 267 -10.43 -9.83 -17.02
N PHE A 268 -9.65 -10.69 -17.68
CA PHE A 268 -8.86 -10.31 -18.85
C PHE A 268 -9.65 -10.48 -20.15
N SER A 269 -9.37 -9.62 -21.12
CA SER A 269 -10.04 -9.58 -22.43
C SER A 269 -9.66 -10.74 -23.36
N GLN A 270 -8.54 -11.39 -23.08
CA GLN A 270 -7.99 -12.49 -23.87
C GLN A 270 -7.80 -13.72 -23.00
N SER A 271 -7.82 -14.89 -23.63
CA SER A 271 -7.40 -16.13 -22.98
C SER A 271 -5.88 -16.19 -22.87
N SER A 272 -5.38 -16.82 -21.81
CA SER A 272 -3.97 -17.15 -21.67
C SER A 272 -3.48 -18.06 -22.81
N ILE A 273 -2.22 -17.89 -23.21
CA ILE A 273 -1.49 -18.88 -24.01
C ILE A 273 -0.49 -19.61 -23.10
N GLU A 274 -0.34 -20.90 -23.32
CA GLU A 274 0.48 -21.79 -22.52
C GLU A 274 1.95 -21.77 -22.98
N TYR A 275 2.86 -21.69 -22.01
CA TYR A 275 4.31 -21.64 -22.21
C TYR A 275 5.02 -22.59 -21.26
N PHE A 276 6.24 -22.97 -21.62
CA PHE A 276 7.21 -23.53 -20.69
C PHE A 276 8.16 -22.43 -20.25
N MET A 277 8.23 -22.18 -18.93
CA MET A 277 9.24 -21.32 -18.33
C MET A 277 10.40 -22.17 -17.85
N ILE A 278 11.53 -22.01 -18.54
CA ILE A 278 12.82 -22.58 -18.19
C ILE A 278 13.61 -21.54 -17.42
N ILE A 279 14.17 -21.93 -16.28
CA ILE A 279 14.98 -21.09 -15.41
C ILE A 279 16.36 -21.71 -15.29
N SER A 280 17.40 -20.96 -15.67
CA SER A 280 18.78 -21.40 -15.57
C SER A 280 19.75 -20.23 -15.68
N ASN A 281 20.58 -20.01 -14.65
CA ASN A 281 21.71 -19.08 -14.74
C ASN A 281 22.69 -19.55 -15.84
N LYS A 282 23.08 -20.83 -15.77
CA LYS A 282 24.17 -21.40 -16.59
C LYS A 282 23.88 -21.43 -18.08
N TYR A 283 22.64 -21.74 -18.46
CA TYR A 283 22.28 -21.99 -19.86
C TYR A 283 21.54 -20.84 -20.54
N ILE A 284 21.19 -19.77 -19.80
CA ILE A 284 20.44 -18.62 -20.32
C ILE A 284 21.17 -17.32 -20.00
N GLU A 285 21.57 -17.09 -18.74
CA GLU A 285 22.25 -15.85 -18.35
C GLU A 285 23.75 -15.89 -18.72
N ASP A 286 24.42 -17.02 -18.50
CA ASP A 286 25.85 -17.19 -18.72
C ASP A 286 26.20 -17.65 -20.16
N THR A 287 25.21 -18.00 -20.98
CA THR A 287 25.39 -18.50 -22.37
C THR A 287 24.30 -18.00 -23.31
N ASP A 288 24.38 -18.33 -24.60
CA ASP A 288 23.31 -18.00 -25.57
C ASP A 288 22.05 -18.88 -25.35
N TRP A 289 21.00 -18.24 -24.80
CA TRP A 289 19.69 -18.84 -24.53
C TRP A 289 19.04 -19.50 -25.75
N LYS A 290 19.39 -19.09 -26.98
CA LYS A 290 18.83 -19.64 -28.23
C LYS A 290 19.10 -21.12 -28.38
N ASN A 291 20.26 -21.60 -27.93
CA ASN A 291 20.60 -23.03 -27.96
C ASN A 291 19.66 -23.85 -27.07
N LEU A 292 19.33 -23.32 -25.89
CA LEU A 292 18.38 -23.97 -24.98
C LEU A 292 16.96 -23.91 -25.54
N ALA A 293 16.57 -22.79 -26.16
CA ALA A 293 15.28 -22.67 -26.85
C ALA A 293 15.15 -23.72 -27.97
N GLU A 294 16.15 -23.85 -28.84
CA GLU A 294 16.15 -24.86 -29.89
C GLU A 294 16.11 -26.29 -29.35
N THR A 295 16.82 -26.56 -28.24
CA THR A 295 16.80 -27.87 -27.58
C THR A 295 15.40 -28.19 -27.05
N THR A 296 14.76 -27.22 -26.41
CA THR A 296 13.40 -27.32 -25.87
C THR A 296 12.39 -27.56 -27.00
N ILE A 297 12.48 -26.79 -28.09
CA ILE A 297 11.63 -26.96 -29.27
C ILE A 297 11.83 -28.34 -29.90
N ASN A 298 13.07 -28.81 -30.01
CA ASN A 298 13.35 -30.16 -30.52
C ASN A 298 12.77 -31.26 -29.60
N TYR A 299 12.66 -31.02 -28.28
CA TYR A 299 11.96 -31.91 -27.33
C TYR A 299 10.46 -31.95 -27.65
N LEU A 300 9.83 -30.77 -27.77
CA LEU A 300 8.42 -30.62 -28.12
C LEU A 300 8.07 -31.29 -29.46
N SER A 301 8.85 -31.03 -30.52
CA SER A 301 8.65 -31.61 -31.85
C SER A 301 8.80 -33.15 -31.88
N LYS A 302 9.41 -33.75 -30.85
CA LYS A 302 9.51 -35.20 -30.67
C LYS A 302 8.39 -35.78 -29.78
N GLY A 303 7.41 -34.96 -29.39
CA GLY A 303 6.33 -35.36 -28.49
C GLY A 303 6.79 -35.59 -27.05
N LYS A 304 7.94 -35.04 -26.65
CA LYS A 304 8.43 -35.10 -25.26
C LYS A 304 7.97 -33.87 -24.50
N ASP A 305 7.77 -34.03 -23.19
CA ASP A 305 7.43 -32.92 -22.30
C ASP A 305 8.71 -32.20 -21.85
N PRO A 306 8.86 -30.88 -22.09
CA PRO A 306 9.98 -30.10 -21.56
C PRO A 306 10.13 -30.17 -20.04
N LEU A 307 9.10 -30.55 -19.29
CA LEU A 307 9.22 -30.81 -17.85
C LEU A 307 10.27 -31.90 -17.54
N ASP A 308 10.53 -32.83 -18.46
CA ASP A 308 11.56 -33.87 -18.35
C ASP A 308 13.00 -33.29 -18.41
N MET A 309 13.16 -32.01 -18.77
CA MET A 309 14.46 -31.32 -18.79
C MET A 309 14.87 -30.79 -17.41
N ASN A 310 14.02 -30.92 -16.40
CA ASN A 310 14.36 -30.57 -15.02
C ASN A 310 15.64 -31.29 -14.56
N SER A 311 16.61 -30.54 -14.08
CA SER A 311 17.90 -31.02 -13.60
C SER A 311 18.46 -30.08 -12.53
N GLY A 312 19.66 -30.36 -12.01
CA GLY A 312 20.27 -29.51 -10.98
C GLY A 312 20.47 -28.05 -11.38
N ASP A 313 20.73 -27.79 -12.67
CA ASP A 313 21.02 -26.44 -13.20
C ASP A 313 19.85 -25.84 -14.01
N ILE A 314 18.77 -26.60 -14.21
CA ILE A 314 17.61 -26.23 -15.04
C ILE A 314 16.33 -26.55 -14.28
N HIS A 315 15.52 -25.53 -14.01
CA HIS A 315 14.17 -25.70 -13.54
C HIS A 315 13.18 -25.40 -14.66
N VAL A 316 12.24 -26.31 -14.92
CA VAL A 316 11.19 -26.14 -15.94
C VAL A 316 9.83 -26.26 -15.29
N GLN A 317 8.97 -25.30 -15.59
CA GLN A 317 7.57 -25.32 -15.21
C GLN A 317 6.67 -24.86 -16.35
N LYS A 318 5.44 -25.34 -16.30
CA LYS A 318 4.37 -24.97 -17.22
C LYS A 318 3.63 -23.74 -16.68
N VAL A 319 3.44 -22.73 -17.52
CA VAL A 319 2.88 -21.43 -17.13
C VAL A 319 1.92 -20.89 -18.17
N VAL A 320 1.16 -19.86 -17.81
CA VAL A 320 0.38 -19.07 -18.76
C VAL A 320 0.99 -17.69 -18.96
N MET A 321 1.00 -17.21 -20.20
CA MET A 321 1.50 -15.89 -20.57
C MET A 321 0.44 -15.05 -21.26
N TYR A 322 0.49 -13.75 -20.96
CA TYR A 322 -0.32 -12.69 -21.56
C TYR A 322 0.61 -11.58 -22.07
N LYS A 323 0.14 -10.83 -23.06
CA LYS A 323 0.76 -9.58 -23.50
C LYS A 323 -0.13 -8.42 -23.09
N PHE A 324 0.39 -7.52 -22.25
CA PHE A 324 -0.29 -6.30 -21.82
C PHE A 324 0.41 -5.08 -22.41
N GLU A 325 -0.19 -3.91 -22.25
CA GLU A 325 0.38 -2.61 -22.61
C GLU A 325 0.03 -1.59 -21.53
N ASN A 326 1.00 -0.74 -21.20
CA ASN A 326 0.78 0.46 -20.38
C ASN A 326 1.27 1.70 -21.16
N SER A 327 1.33 2.85 -20.49
CA SER A 327 1.78 4.10 -21.14
C SER A 327 3.20 4.04 -21.73
N ASP A 328 4.03 3.10 -21.27
CA ASP A 328 5.40 2.89 -21.75
C ASP A 328 5.48 1.90 -22.91
N GLY A 329 4.38 1.21 -23.25
CA GLY A 329 4.30 0.22 -24.32
C GLY A 329 4.11 -1.21 -23.81
N PRO A 330 4.32 -2.21 -24.68
CA PRO A 330 3.98 -3.59 -24.37
C PRO A 330 4.89 -4.19 -23.29
N TYR A 331 4.36 -5.19 -22.59
CA TYR A 331 5.08 -6.06 -21.68
C TYR A 331 4.39 -7.42 -21.59
N TYR A 332 5.13 -8.44 -21.14
CA TYR A 332 4.61 -9.78 -20.94
C TYR A 332 4.37 -10.06 -19.46
N ALA A 333 3.29 -10.76 -19.15
CA ALA A 333 2.96 -11.16 -17.79
C ALA A 333 2.70 -12.66 -17.75
N VAL A 334 3.49 -13.36 -16.95
CA VAL A 334 3.42 -14.80 -16.71
C VAL A 334 2.73 -15.02 -15.37
N ASP A 335 1.70 -15.88 -15.35
CA ASP A 335 0.87 -16.18 -14.19
C ASP A 335 0.47 -14.92 -13.36
N PRO A 336 -0.11 -13.88 -13.97
CA PRO A 336 -0.34 -12.58 -13.30
C PRO A 336 -1.43 -12.59 -12.20
N ASP A 337 -2.17 -13.69 -12.06
CA ASP A 337 -3.26 -13.84 -11.08
C ASP A 337 -2.97 -15.00 -10.10
N PHE A 338 -3.76 -15.12 -9.04
CA PHE A 338 -3.68 -16.24 -8.11
C PHE A 338 -4.06 -17.53 -8.85
N GLN A 339 -3.23 -18.55 -8.72
CA GLN A 339 -3.55 -19.89 -9.16
C GLN A 339 -4.71 -20.46 -8.32
N LYS A 340 -5.33 -21.57 -8.75
CA LYS A 340 -6.52 -22.15 -8.11
C LYS A 340 -6.30 -22.43 -6.62
N GLU A 341 -5.11 -22.92 -6.28
CA GLU A 341 -4.65 -23.26 -4.94
C GLU A 341 -4.25 -22.02 -4.12
N GLY A 342 -4.22 -20.83 -4.74
CA GLY A 342 -3.91 -19.56 -4.10
C GLY A 342 -2.45 -19.12 -4.19
N PHE A 343 -1.58 -19.92 -4.79
CA PHE A 343 -0.19 -19.52 -5.05
C PHE A 343 -0.15 -18.30 -5.97
N PHE A 344 0.89 -17.48 -5.80
CA PHE A 344 1.16 -16.31 -6.62
C PHE A 344 2.62 -16.33 -7.05
N ARG A 345 2.86 -16.62 -8.33
CA ARG A 345 4.20 -16.85 -8.91
C ARG A 345 4.54 -15.90 -10.05
N ALA A 346 3.81 -14.79 -10.14
CA ALA A 346 3.83 -13.91 -11.28
C ALA A 346 5.24 -13.41 -11.63
N LYS A 347 5.56 -13.42 -12.93
CA LYS A 347 6.77 -12.82 -13.50
C LYS A 347 6.36 -11.85 -14.61
N HIS A 348 7.05 -10.73 -14.74
CA HIS A 348 6.76 -9.72 -15.75
C HIS A 348 8.01 -9.39 -16.54
N PHE A 349 7.89 -9.27 -17.86
CA PHE A 349 9.02 -9.03 -18.76
C PHE A 349 8.75 -7.80 -19.61
N TYR A 350 9.69 -6.87 -19.60
CA TYR A 350 9.53 -5.53 -20.15
C TYR A 350 10.53 -5.33 -21.29
N PRO A 351 10.10 -5.33 -22.56
CA PRO A 351 10.98 -4.99 -23.68
C PRO A 351 11.35 -3.51 -23.64
N LYS A 352 12.44 -3.13 -24.30
CA LYS A 352 12.74 -1.73 -24.55
C LYS A 352 11.67 -1.10 -25.43
N THR A 353 11.39 0.16 -25.20
CA THR A 353 10.52 0.98 -26.04
C THR A 353 11.11 2.39 -26.13
N ASP A 354 10.52 3.24 -26.97
CA ASP A 354 10.95 4.65 -27.07
C ASP A 354 10.86 5.40 -25.72
N LYS A 355 9.95 4.96 -24.84
CA LYS A 355 9.77 5.54 -23.50
C LYS A 355 10.56 4.78 -22.43
N ARG A 356 10.52 3.45 -22.47
CA ARG A 356 11.19 2.57 -21.51
C ARG A 356 12.64 2.34 -21.92
N GLN A 357 13.54 3.05 -21.26
CA GLN A 357 14.97 3.10 -21.61
C GLN A 357 15.72 1.78 -21.37
N LYS A 358 15.18 0.88 -20.53
CA LYS A 358 15.77 -0.42 -20.18
C LYS A 358 14.79 -1.55 -20.41
N SER A 359 15.30 -2.70 -20.84
CA SER A 359 14.52 -3.94 -20.79
C SER A 359 14.71 -4.60 -19.43
N GLY A 360 13.96 -5.66 -19.16
CA GLY A 360 14.28 -6.59 -18.09
C GLY A 360 13.07 -7.31 -17.55
N TYR A 361 13.14 -7.70 -16.28
CA TYR A 361 12.07 -8.44 -15.63
C TYR A 361 11.80 -7.97 -14.21
N MET A 362 10.59 -8.28 -13.76
CA MET A 362 10.21 -8.23 -12.37
C MET A 362 9.74 -9.60 -11.92
N ASP A 363 10.27 -10.04 -10.80
CA ASP A 363 9.73 -11.16 -10.06
C ASP A 363 8.77 -10.66 -8.98
N SER A 364 7.48 -10.96 -9.19
CA SER A 364 6.39 -10.58 -8.30
C SER A 364 5.88 -11.76 -7.47
N GLU A 365 6.62 -12.87 -7.42
CA GLU A 365 6.29 -14.04 -6.61
C GLU A 365 6.16 -13.67 -5.14
N ARG A 366 5.11 -14.17 -4.49
CA ARG A 366 4.88 -13.96 -3.06
C ARG A 366 5.46 -15.13 -2.29
N TYR A 367 6.78 -15.08 -2.08
CA TYR A 367 7.55 -16.15 -1.44
C TYR A 367 7.00 -16.54 -0.07
N LEU A 368 6.68 -15.57 0.79
CA LEU A 368 6.06 -15.84 2.09
C LEU A 368 4.69 -16.51 1.92
N LEU A 369 3.76 -15.90 1.18
CA LEU A 369 2.44 -16.48 0.94
C LEU A 369 2.51 -17.90 0.40
N ASN A 370 3.34 -18.16 -0.61
CA ASN A 370 3.48 -19.48 -1.22
C ASN A 370 3.98 -20.50 -0.18
N THR A 371 4.91 -20.11 0.69
CA THR A 371 5.43 -20.98 1.75
C THR A 371 4.39 -21.24 2.83
N LEU A 372 3.61 -20.23 3.24
CA LEU A 372 2.49 -20.37 4.17
C LEU A 372 1.43 -21.35 3.62
N LEU A 373 1.08 -21.23 2.34
CA LEU A 373 0.13 -22.13 1.68
C LEU A 373 0.64 -23.57 1.64
N SER A 374 1.91 -23.77 1.29
CA SER A 374 2.54 -25.10 1.33
C SER A 374 2.55 -25.69 2.74
N ALA A 375 2.85 -24.89 3.77
CA ALA A 375 2.84 -25.34 5.16
C ALA A 375 1.44 -25.77 5.64
N LYS A 376 0.38 -25.07 5.19
CA LYS A 376 -1.02 -25.45 5.43
C LYS A 376 -1.41 -26.71 4.67
N GLN A 377 -1.05 -26.81 3.40
CA GLN A 377 -1.35 -27.98 2.56
C GLN A 377 -0.71 -29.26 3.11
N LYS A 378 0.55 -29.19 3.59
CA LYS A 378 1.23 -30.32 4.27
C LYS A 378 0.47 -30.84 5.49
N ARG A 379 -0.45 -30.05 6.04
CA ARG A 379 -1.29 -30.36 7.21
C ARG A 379 -2.76 -30.64 6.85
N GLY A 380 -3.07 -30.79 5.57
CA GLY A 380 -4.43 -31.04 5.10
C GLY A 380 -5.37 -29.83 5.18
N LEU A 381 -4.84 -28.63 5.44
CA LEU A 381 -5.62 -27.40 5.49
C LEU A 381 -5.73 -26.78 4.09
N ALA A 382 -6.93 -26.37 3.70
CA ALA A 382 -7.14 -25.61 2.48
C ALA A 382 -6.61 -24.18 2.64
N ARG A 383 -6.41 -23.50 1.50
CA ARG A 383 -5.83 -22.14 1.46
C ARG A 383 -6.56 -21.12 2.35
N ARG A 384 -7.88 -21.28 2.53
CA ARG A 384 -8.74 -20.36 3.30
C ARG A 384 -9.00 -20.80 4.73
N ASP A 385 -8.62 -22.01 5.12
CA ASP A 385 -8.90 -22.54 6.45
C ASP A 385 -8.09 -21.79 7.51
N GLU A 386 -8.64 -21.57 8.69
CA GLU A 386 -7.85 -21.06 9.81
C GLU A 386 -6.92 -22.16 10.32
N PHE A 387 -5.71 -21.79 10.73
CA PHE A 387 -4.75 -22.72 11.33
C PHE A 387 -4.74 -22.53 12.85
N SER A 388 -5.85 -22.88 13.50
CA SER A 388 -6.13 -22.58 14.90
C SER A 388 -5.12 -23.19 15.88
N ASP A 389 -4.65 -24.41 15.60
CA ASP A 389 -3.69 -25.13 16.46
C ASP A 389 -2.22 -24.81 16.09
N ALA A 390 -1.98 -23.68 15.41
CA ALA A 390 -0.64 -23.28 15.07
C ALA A 390 0.20 -22.97 16.33
N ALA A 391 1.44 -23.46 16.34
CA ALA A 391 2.47 -23.15 17.32
C ALA A 391 3.63 -22.40 16.64
N TRP A 392 4.45 -21.68 17.41
CA TRP A 392 5.55 -20.88 16.85
C TRP A 392 6.58 -21.69 16.06
N HIS A 393 6.82 -22.95 16.42
CA HIS A 393 7.70 -23.83 15.64
C HIS A 393 7.20 -24.06 14.20
N HIS A 394 5.89 -23.95 13.94
CA HIS A 394 5.37 -23.99 12.57
C HIS A 394 5.77 -22.75 11.76
N ALA A 395 5.90 -21.59 12.39
CA ALA A 395 6.42 -20.39 11.72
C ALA A 395 7.94 -20.49 11.53
N ASP A 396 8.66 -21.09 12.48
CA ASP A 396 10.10 -21.40 12.31
C ASP A 396 10.33 -22.35 11.12
N GLU A 397 9.45 -23.34 10.90
CA GLU A 397 9.48 -24.21 9.72
C GLU A 397 9.27 -23.44 8.42
N VAL A 398 8.41 -22.41 8.40
CA VAL A 398 8.19 -21.55 7.23
C VAL A 398 9.46 -20.76 6.90
N ILE A 399 10.10 -20.17 7.90
CA ILE A 399 11.37 -19.43 7.73
C ILE A 399 12.48 -20.38 7.24
N THR A 400 12.57 -21.56 7.84
CA THR A 400 13.53 -22.61 7.43
C THR A 400 13.30 -23.05 5.99
N GLN A 401 12.03 -23.24 5.58
CA GLN A 401 11.69 -23.62 4.22
C GLN A 401 12.03 -22.52 3.21
N LEU A 402 11.83 -21.23 3.54
CA LEU A 402 12.29 -20.13 2.69
C LEU A 402 13.81 -20.18 2.46
N GLY A 403 14.59 -20.45 3.50
CA GLY A 403 16.04 -20.59 3.40
C GLY A 403 16.48 -21.80 2.57
N ALA A 404 15.79 -22.93 2.73
CA ALA A 404 16.01 -24.13 1.92
C ALA A 404 15.69 -23.88 0.44
N ASP A 405 14.56 -23.23 0.17
CA ASP A 405 14.13 -22.87 -1.20
C ASP A 405 15.12 -21.91 -1.85
N ALA A 406 15.64 -20.93 -1.13
CA ALA A 406 16.69 -20.04 -1.63
C ALA A 406 18.00 -20.77 -1.94
N THR A 407 18.41 -21.68 -1.05
CA THR A 407 19.60 -22.52 -1.23
C THR A 407 19.48 -23.43 -2.44
N ASP A 408 18.29 -23.97 -2.70
CA ASP A 408 18.01 -24.77 -3.90
C ASP A 408 18.08 -23.92 -5.17
N ARG A 409 17.38 -22.77 -5.14
CA ARG A 409 17.26 -21.82 -6.25
C ARG A 409 18.58 -21.22 -6.69
N ILE A 410 19.58 -21.10 -5.81
CA ILE A 410 20.87 -20.47 -6.17
C ILE A 410 21.51 -21.10 -7.42
N ARG A 411 21.21 -22.38 -7.68
CA ARG A 411 21.73 -23.15 -8.81
C ARG A 411 21.17 -22.68 -10.15
N PHE A 412 19.90 -22.30 -10.21
CA PHE A 412 19.19 -21.97 -11.45
C PHE A 412 18.63 -20.54 -11.51
N ASP A 413 18.42 -19.87 -10.38
CA ASP A 413 17.97 -18.48 -10.25
C ASP A 413 18.73 -17.77 -9.11
N ARG A 414 19.91 -17.24 -9.43
CA ARG A 414 20.80 -16.64 -8.42
C ARG A 414 20.19 -15.37 -7.82
N LYS A 415 19.53 -14.55 -8.64
CA LYS A 415 18.95 -13.28 -8.21
C LYS A 415 17.71 -13.49 -7.35
N GLY A 416 16.84 -14.44 -7.70
CA GLY A 416 15.71 -14.86 -6.85
C GLY A 416 16.18 -15.40 -5.50
N ALA A 417 17.19 -16.27 -5.49
CA ALA A 417 17.76 -16.81 -4.26
C ALA A 417 18.32 -15.72 -3.33
N ILE A 418 19.13 -14.80 -3.86
CA ILE A 418 19.69 -13.67 -3.10
C ILE A 418 18.54 -12.79 -2.56
N HIS A 419 17.52 -12.51 -3.37
CA HIS A 419 16.39 -11.70 -2.93
C HIS A 419 15.63 -12.35 -1.75
N ILE A 420 15.42 -13.67 -1.78
CA ILE A 420 14.80 -14.37 -0.65
C ILE A 420 15.65 -14.22 0.62
N LEU A 421 16.97 -14.42 0.51
CA LEU A 421 17.90 -14.37 1.64
C LEU A 421 18.07 -12.96 2.23
N GLU A 422 18.18 -11.94 1.38
CA GLU A 422 18.55 -10.58 1.80
C GLU A 422 17.35 -9.66 2.06
N GLU A 423 16.20 -9.91 1.42
CA GLU A 423 15.05 -8.99 1.48
C GLU A 423 13.80 -9.65 2.07
N VAL A 424 13.54 -10.93 1.77
CA VAL A 424 12.32 -11.62 2.24
C VAL A 424 12.51 -12.15 3.65
N ILE A 425 13.50 -13.01 3.89
CA ILE A 425 13.71 -13.68 5.19
C ILE A 425 13.86 -12.67 6.33
N PRO A 426 14.71 -11.62 6.24
CA PRO A 426 14.88 -10.67 7.35
C PRO A 426 13.56 -9.97 7.72
N MET A 427 12.74 -9.62 6.72
CA MET A 427 11.41 -9.04 6.96
C MET A 427 10.46 -10.04 7.62
N VAL A 428 10.46 -11.30 7.17
CA VAL A 428 9.61 -12.36 7.76
C VAL A 428 10.00 -12.64 9.20
N GLU A 429 11.30 -12.75 9.48
CA GLU A 429 11.83 -12.96 10.82
C GLU A 429 11.47 -11.81 11.75
N ALA A 430 11.68 -10.56 11.32
CA ALA A 430 11.32 -9.38 12.09
C ALA A 430 9.81 -9.33 12.38
N TYR A 431 8.96 -9.61 11.38
CA TYR A 431 7.51 -9.66 11.56
C TYR A 431 7.09 -10.76 12.53
N TYR A 432 7.65 -11.96 12.38
CA TYR A 432 7.46 -13.08 13.29
C TYR A 432 7.83 -12.71 14.74
N GLN A 433 8.99 -12.08 14.95
CA GLN A 433 9.40 -11.61 16.26
C GLN A 433 8.43 -10.56 16.80
N SER A 434 7.97 -9.62 15.97
CA SER A 434 7.01 -8.60 16.42
C SER A 434 5.70 -9.19 16.91
N LEU A 435 5.16 -10.20 16.22
CA LEU A 435 3.95 -10.88 16.68
C LEU A 435 4.18 -11.64 17.99
N ARG A 436 5.36 -12.26 18.15
CA ARG A 436 5.75 -12.98 19.37
C ARG A 436 5.84 -12.05 20.57
N LEU A 437 6.56 -10.93 20.42
CA LEU A 437 6.75 -9.94 21.48
C LEU A 437 5.42 -9.29 21.88
N ALA A 438 4.55 -8.99 20.90
CA ALA A 438 3.22 -8.44 21.14
C ALA A 438 2.21 -9.44 21.72
N GLY A 439 2.60 -10.69 21.97
CA GLY A 439 1.76 -11.72 22.59
C GLY A 439 0.59 -12.20 21.72
N TYR A 440 0.69 -12.09 20.39
CA TYR A 440 -0.30 -12.63 19.47
C TYR A 440 -0.20 -14.16 19.38
N PRO A 441 -1.32 -14.86 19.12
CA PRO A 441 -1.27 -16.30 18.90
C PRO A 441 -0.57 -16.62 17.56
N PRO A 442 0.17 -17.74 17.45
CA PRO A 442 0.88 -18.11 16.23
C PRO A 442 -0.05 -18.23 15.00
N ALA A 443 -1.33 -18.56 15.20
CA ALA A 443 -2.34 -18.62 14.14
C ALA A 443 -2.44 -17.32 13.33
N TYR A 444 -2.16 -16.16 13.93
CA TYR A 444 -2.25 -14.87 13.24
C TYR A 444 -1.17 -14.69 12.17
N PHE A 445 -0.01 -15.34 12.30
CA PHE A 445 1.03 -15.39 11.26
C PHE A 445 0.52 -16.09 9.99
N PHE A 446 -0.33 -17.11 10.14
CA PHE A 446 -0.93 -17.88 9.04
C PHE A 446 -2.30 -17.34 8.56
N SER A 447 -2.89 -16.41 9.32
CA SER A 447 -4.23 -15.93 9.04
C SER A 447 -4.23 -14.97 7.85
N ARG A 448 -4.97 -15.34 6.82
CA ARG A 448 -5.22 -14.49 5.63
C ARG A 448 -6.05 -13.24 5.91
N ASN A 449 -6.62 -13.14 7.11
CA ASN A 449 -7.44 -12.00 7.54
C ASN A 449 -6.60 -11.00 8.36
N PHE A 450 -5.56 -11.48 9.04
CA PHE A 450 -4.67 -10.64 9.85
C PHE A 450 -3.33 -10.34 9.16
N THR A 451 -2.57 -11.37 8.76
CA THR A 451 -1.30 -11.20 8.03
C THR A 451 -1.60 -11.13 6.53
N ILE A 452 -1.71 -9.91 6.01
CA ILE A 452 -1.98 -9.66 4.60
C ILE A 452 -0.64 -9.47 3.87
N ASP A 453 -0.10 -10.55 3.29
CA ASP A 453 0.97 -10.43 2.31
C ASP A 453 0.41 -9.69 1.08
N THR A 454 0.83 -8.43 0.90
CA THR A 454 0.44 -7.61 -0.25
C THR A 454 1.38 -7.76 -1.44
N GLY A 455 2.43 -8.57 -1.29
CA GLY A 455 3.52 -8.76 -2.23
C GLY A 455 4.53 -7.61 -2.19
N GLN A 456 5.15 -7.37 -3.33
CA GLN A 456 6.02 -6.23 -3.53
C GLN A 456 5.24 -4.90 -3.53
N ILE A 457 5.94 -3.81 -3.26
CA ILE A 457 5.42 -2.46 -3.46
C ILE A 457 5.03 -2.21 -4.92
N VAL A 458 4.14 -1.25 -5.12
CA VAL A 458 3.64 -0.83 -6.43
C VAL A 458 4.34 0.44 -6.90
N ASN A 459 4.37 0.70 -8.22
CA ASN A 459 4.97 1.92 -8.75
C ASN A 459 4.08 3.14 -8.49
N GLN A 460 4.13 3.67 -7.27
CA GLN A 460 3.44 4.89 -6.88
C GLN A 460 4.36 5.86 -6.13
N GLY A 461 4.22 7.15 -6.40
CA GLY A 461 5.01 8.19 -5.78
C GLY A 461 6.52 7.91 -5.85
N ARG A 462 7.20 7.91 -4.71
CA ARG A 462 8.67 7.76 -4.66
C ARG A 462 9.18 6.35 -5.01
N ALA A 463 8.30 5.36 -5.13
CA ALA A 463 8.67 3.97 -5.41
C ALA A 463 9.31 3.75 -6.79
N ILE A 464 9.20 4.69 -7.73
CA ILE A 464 9.71 4.57 -9.10
C ILE A 464 11.16 4.07 -9.18
N PHE A 465 12.03 4.48 -8.25
CA PHE A 465 13.44 4.10 -8.25
C PHE A 465 13.67 2.60 -8.00
N GLU A 466 12.73 1.93 -7.34
CA GLU A 466 12.77 0.50 -7.05
C GLU A 466 12.55 -0.36 -8.31
N PHE A 467 12.01 0.24 -9.38
CA PHE A 467 11.75 -0.40 -10.66
C PHE A 467 12.93 -0.27 -11.65
N LYS A 468 14.04 0.36 -11.23
CA LYS A 468 15.35 0.36 -11.94
C LYS A 468 15.27 0.74 -13.43
N GLY A 469 14.37 1.65 -13.80
CA GLY A 469 14.21 2.12 -15.19
C GLY A 469 13.37 1.20 -16.09
N LEU A 470 12.72 0.17 -15.54
CA LEU A 470 11.70 -0.64 -16.24
C LEU A 470 10.38 0.12 -16.47
N VAL A 471 10.28 1.34 -15.93
CA VAL A 471 9.15 2.25 -16.08
C VAL A 471 9.67 3.68 -16.23
N SER A 472 9.00 4.49 -17.06
CA SER A 472 9.46 5.84 -17.42
C SER A 472 9.01 6.92 -16.43
N GLY A 473 8.00 6.63 -15.61
CA GLY A 473 7.34 7.61 -14.75
C GLY A 473 6.69 7.01 -13.51
N MET A 474 6.40 7.90 -12.56
CA MET A 474 5.66 7.57 -11.34
C MET A 474 4.21 7.25 -11.68
N ASP A 475 3.58 6.40 -10.87
CA ASP A 475 2.14 6.12 -10.92
C ASP A 475 1.69 5.44 -12.24
N ILE A 476 2.64 4.89 -13.01
CA ILE A 476 2.37 4.04 -14.18
C ILE A 476 2.27 2.59 -13.69
N PRO A 477 1.10 1.93 -13.82
CA PRO A 477 0.97 0.53 -13.46
C PRO A 477 1.94 -0.35 -14.25
N VAL A 478 2.76 -1.13 -13.56
CA VAL A 478 3.71 -2.04 -14.21
C VAL A 478 3.22 -3.48 -14.25
N THR A 479 2.16 -3.82 -13.50
CA THR A 479 1.54 -5.14 -13.52
C THR A 479 0.03 -5.07 -13.73
N PRO A 480 -0.64 -6.14 -14.19
CA PRO A 480 -2.11 -6.18 -14.26
C PRO A 480 -2.77 -6.04 -12.87
N ARG A 481 -2.06 -6.41 -11.80
CA ARG A 481 -2.54 -6.21 -10.42
C ARG A 481 -2.51 -4.75 -9.99
N GLU A 482 -1.50 -4.01 -10.42
CA GLU A 482 -1.42 -2.55 -10.26
C GLU A 482 -2.49 -1.85 -11.08
N GLU A 483 -2.68 -2.25 -12.34
CA GLU A 483 -3.73 -1.71 -13.22
C GLU A 483 -5.12 -1.91 -12.59
N ARG A 484 -5.39 -3.10 -12.04
CA ARG A 484 -6.60 -3.39 -11.26
C ARG A 484 -6.72 -2.52 -10.00
N GLY A 485 -5.60 -2.10 -9.41
CA GLY A 485 -5.57 -1.28 -8.21
C GLY A 485 -5.88 0.19 -8.47
N PHE A 486 -5.15 0.81 -9.39
CA PHE A 486 -5.17 2.27 -9.62
C PHE A 486 -5.07 2.69 -11.09
N GLY A 487 -5.18 1.75 -12.04
CA GLY A 487 -5.24 2.05 -13.46
C GLY A 487 -6.59 2.59 -13.93
N ASN A 488 -6.83 2.52 -15.25
CA ASN A 488 -8.01 3.10 -15.91
C ASN A 488 -9.30 2.38 -15.48
N LEU A 489 -9.31 1.05 -15.59
CA LEU A 489 -10.41 0.21 -15.10
C LEU A 489 -9.96 -0.50 -13.81
N SER A 490 -10.14 0.20 -12.69
CA SER A 490 -9.55 -0.16 -11.40
C SER A 490 -10.54 -0.07 -10.25
N ILE A 491 -10.18 -0.66 -9.11
CA ILE A 491 -10.93 -0.48 -7.86
C ILE A 491 -11.00 0.99 -7.48
N SER A 492 -9.91 1.74 -7.72
CA SER A 492 -9.92 3.17 -7.51
C SER A 492 -10.90 3.88 -8.43
N SER A 493 -10.86 3.67 -9.75
CA SER A 493 -11.74 4.41 -10.67
C SER A 493 -13.23 4.15 -10.42
N MET A 494 -13.61 2.93 -9.99
CA MET A 494 -14.98 2.60 -9.59
C MET A 494 -15.47 3.37 -8.34
N ARG A 495 -14.58 3.93 -7.52
CA ARG A 495 -14.97 4.72 -6.33
C ARG A 495 -15.40 6.15 -6.68
N GLY A 496 -15.09 6.63 -7.88
CA GLY A 496 -15.40 8.00 -8.30
C GLY A 496 -14.56 9.05 -7.57
N ARG A 497 -15.06 10.29 -7.51
CA ARG A 497 -14.36 11.41 -6.86
C ARG A 497 -14.63 11.44 -5.35
N VAL A 498 -13.67 11.95 -4.60
CA VAL A 498 -13.71 11.99 -3.13
C VAL A 498 -13.21 13.32 -2.60
N TRP A 499 -13.62 13.71 -1.39
CA TRP A 499 -13.22 14.98 -0.79
C TRP A 499 -12.18 14.81 0.32
N ARG A 500 -11.19 15.69 0.30
CA ARG A 500 -10.10 15.78 1.27
C ARG A 500 -10.09 17.15 1.93
N TRP A 501 -10.06 17.15 3.26
CA TRP A 501 -9.83 18.30 4.11
C TRP A 501 -8.49 18.10 4.82
N ALA A 502 -7.54 19.00 4.62
CA ALA A 502 -6.18 18.84 5.17
C ALA A 502 -5.51 20.20 5.46
N PRO A 503 -4.62 20.28 6.47
CA PRO A 503 -3.82 21.48 6.71
C PRO A 503 -3.11 21.97 5.45
N SER A 504 -3.18 23.27 5.21
CA SER A 504 -2.45 23.96 4.14
C SER A 504 -1.11 24.44 4.68
N PRO A 505 0.03 23.89 4.21
CA PRO A 505 1.34 24.31 4.69
C PRO A 505 1.53 25.81 4.49
N ASN A 506 1.82 26.51 5.56
CA ASN A 506 2.24 27.90 5.53
C ASN A 506 3.52 28.05 6.36
N ASP A 507 4.38 28.97 5.94
CA ASP A 507 5.57 29.33 6.70
C ASP A 507 6.00 30.73 6.28
N ILE A 508 5.74 31.70 7.16
CA ILE A 508 6.09 33.11 6.94
C ILE A 508 7.62 33.30 6.91
N ASN A 509 8.39 32.38 7.51
CA ASN A 509 9.84 32.45 7.58
C ASN A 509 10.55 31.76 6.41
N LEU A 510 9.82 31.04 5.55
CA LEU A 510 10.35 30.44 4.33
C LEU A 510 9.74 31.14 3.12
N GLU A 511 10.50 32.01 2.46
CA GLU A 511 10.07 32.70 1.22
C GLU A 511 9.59 31.72 0.13
N ASN A 512 9.95 30.43 0.21
CA ASN A 512 9.33 29.33 -0.53
C ASN A 512 9.45 27.99 0.22
N ILE A 513 8.33 27.37 0.59
CA ILE A 513 8.34 26.01 1.17
C ILE A 513 8.62 24.98 0.08
N SER A 514 9.77 24.29 0.18
CA SER A 514 10.18 23.27 -0.79
C SER A 514 9.20 22.09 -0.83
N THR A 515 9.06 21.46 -2.02
CA THR A 515 8.25 20.24 -2.20
C THR A 515 8.72 19.09 -1.30
N ALA A 516 10.02 19.02 -0.99
CA ALA A 516 10.55 18.03 -0.07
C ALA A 516 9.97 18.19 1.35
N ASN A 517 9.78 19.43 1.79
CA ASN A 517 9.23 19.71 3.11
C ASN A 517 7.72 19.52 3.11
N ARG A 518 6.97 20.11 2.18
CA ARG A 518 5.49 20.09 2.18
C ARG A 518 4.85 18.85 1.58
N GLY A 519 5.59 18.08 0.80
CA GLY A 519 5.06 16.98 0.02
C GLY A 519 4.43 17.43 -1.30
N ARG A 520 4.25 16.50 -2.23
CA ARG A 520 3.78 16.82 -3.59
C ARG A 520 2.32 17.28 -3.62
N LYS A 521 1.49 16.76 -2.70
CA LYS A 521 0.04 16.91 -2.70
C LYS A 521 -0.49 18.13 -1.93
N ASN A 522 0.38 18.92 -1.30
CA ASN A 522 -0.04 20.02 -0.43
C ASN A 522 0.39 21.36 -1.02
N THR A 523 -0.55 22.13 -1.53
CA THR A 523 -0.28 23.48 -2.05
C THR A 523 0.02 24.43 -0.89
N PRO A 524 1.16 25.14 -0.91
CA PRO A 524 1.45 26.12 0.13
C PRO A 524 0.53 27.33 -0.02
N THR A 525 0.17 27.96 1.11
CA THR A 525 -0.70 29.14 1.15
C THR A 525 -0.01 30.29 1.88
N THR A 526 -0.44 31.52 1.59
CA THR A 526 0.05 32.73 2.27
C THR A 526 -0.50 32.85 3.69
N THR A 527 -1.68 32.30 3.94
CA THR A 527 -2.36 32.24 5.24
C THR A 527 -2.45 30.79 5.72
N SER A 528 -2.39 30.57 7.03
CA SER A 528 -2.62 29.24 7.62
C SER A 528 -4.09 28.83 7.47
N GLY A 529 -4.33 27.57 7.12
CA GLY A 529 -5.69 27.13 6.85
C GLY A 529 -5.87 25.64 6.61
N ILE A 530 -7.07 25.27 6.20
CA ILE A 530 -7.44 23.93 5.74
C ILE A 530 -7.78 23.98 4.25
N SER A 531 -7.07 23.22 3.44
CA SER A 531 -7.40 22.95 2.04
C SER A 531 -8.54 21.96 1.97
N ILE A 532 -9.58 22.29 1.22
CA ILE A 532 -10.71 21.43 0.91
C ILE A 532 -10.70 21.16 -0.59
N SER A 533 -10.34 19.93 -0.98
CA SER A 533 -10.10 19.58 -2.37
C SER A 533 -10.88 18.34 -2.77
N GLN A 534 -11.49 18.37 -3.96
CA GLN A 534 -11.99 17.18 -4.62
C GLN A 534 -10.82 16.45 -5.31
N LEU A 535 -10.78 15.14 -5.16
CA LEU A 535 -9.70 14.28 -5.67
C LEU A 535 -10.25 13.25 -6.67
N ASP A 536 -9.47 13.00 -7.71
CA ASP A 536 -9.61 11.81 -8.56
C ASP A 536 -9.00 10.62 -7.82
N THR A 537 -9.76 9.54 -7.62
CA THR A 537 -9.29 8.37 -6.85
C THR A 537 -8.26 7.52 -7.59
N ARG A 538 -8.13 7.66 -8.92
CA ARG A 538 -7.11 6.94 -9.72
C ARG A 538 -5.69 7.34 -9.32
N ASN A 539 -5.46 8.62 -9.08
CA ASN A 539 -4.14 9.18 -8.72
C ASN A 539 -4.13 9.89 -7.34
N LEU A 540 -5.29 9.99 -6.67
CA LEU A 540 -5.50 10.77 -5.45
C LEU A 540 -4.95 12.19 -5.59
N SER A 541 -5.31 12.87 -6.68
CA SER A 541 -4.83 14.20 -7.06
C SER A 541 -5.99 15.17 -7.28
N GLU A 542 -5.70 16.46 -7.15
CA GLU A 542 -6.61 17.59 -7.48
C GLU A 542 -6.75 17.80 -9.00
N VAL A 543 -6.07 16.97 -9.80
CA VAL A 543 -6.08 16.99 -11.26
C VAL A 543 -6.45 15.59 -11.73
N THR A 544 -7.44 15.47 -12.62
CA THR A 544 -7.84 14.19 -13.20
C THR A 544 -6.71 13.58 -14.03
N VAL A 545 -6.77 12.28 -14.32
CA VAL A 545 -5.76 11.67 -15.22
C VAL A 545 -5.82 12.28 -16.64
N GLU A 546 -6.94 12.89 -17.01
CA GLU A 546 -7.13 13.64 -18.27
C GLU A 546 -6.59 15.08 -18.21
N GLY A 547 -6.12 15.55 -17.04
CA GLY A 547 -5.52 16.88 -16.87
C GLY A 547 -6.49 17.99 -16.45
N GLU A 548 -7.71 17.66 -16.07
CA GLU A 548 -8.71 18.64 -15.62
C GLU A 548 -8.51 19.00 -14.15
N ASN A 549 -8.53 20.29 -13.80
CA ASN A 549 -8.48 20.74 -12.41
C ASN A 549 -9.83 20.48 -11.71
N LEU A 550 -9.77 19.90 -10.52
CA LEU A 550 -10.93 19.65 -9.67
C LEU A 550 -11.17 20.81 -8.68
N PRO A 551 -12.40 20.98 -8.17
CA PRO A 551 -12.73 22.04 -7.22
C PRO A 551 -11.85 22.03 -5.96
N LYS A 552 -11.47 23.24 -5.53
CA LYS A 552 -10.64 23.49 -4.36
C LYS A 552 -11.09 24.76 -3.63
N PHE A 553 -11.09 24.70 -2.31
CA PHE A 553 -11.43 25.79 -1.40
C PHE A 553 -10.39 25.84 -0.26
N THR A 554 -10.33 26.97 0.44
CA THR A 554 -9.46 27.13 1.61
C THR A 554 -10.29 27.72 2.74
N LEU A 555 -10.22 27.10 3.92
CA LEU A 555 -10.63 27.73 5.18
C LEU A 555 -9.44 28.48 5.74
N GLU A 556 -9.56 29.78 5.93
CA GLU A 556 -8.50 30.64 6.45
C GLU A 556 -8.65 30.90 7.95
N GLY A 557 -7.57 31.39 8.57
CA GLY A 557 -7.57 31.79 9.97
C GLY A 557 -7.40 30.63 10.96
N ILE A 558 -6.83 29.51 10.50
CA ILE A 558 -6.56 28.34 11.35
C ILE A 558 -5.04 28.16 11.46
N PRO A 559 -4.40 28.65 12.54
CA PRO A 559 -2.98 28.44 12.77
C PRO A 559 -2.58 26.96 12.79
N LEU A 560 -1.37 26.68 12.30
CA LEU A 560 -0.82 25.33 12.22
C LEU A 560 0.51 25.26 12.97
N THR A 561 0.74 24.14 13.63
CA THR A 561 2.05 23.82 14.23
C THR A 561 2.87 23.05 13.20
N ARG A 562 4.09 23.53 12.93
CA ARG A 562 5.06 22.83 12.10
C ARG A 562 5.98 22.01 13.01
N VAL A 563 6.20 20.74 12.67
CA VAL A 563 7.21 19.89 13.32
C VAL A 563 8.16 19.33 12.26
N ASN A 564 9.45 19.61 12.41
CA ASN A 564 10.50 19.08 11.54
C ASN A 564 11.04 17.73 12.07
N ILE A 565 11.97 17.11 11.35
CA ILE A 565 12.52 15.79 11.76
C ILE A 565 13.39 15.84 13.01
N GLU A 566 14.11 16.93 13.24
CA GLU A 566 14.98 17.06 14.41
C GLU A 566 14.11 17.14 15.67
N GLU A 567 13.08 17.99 15.62
CA GLU A 567 12.05 18.08 16.65
C GLU A 567 11.32 16.75 16.83
N GLY A 568 10.95 16.09 15.73
CA GLY A 568 10.27 14.80 15.77
C GLY A 568 11.11 13.67 16.35
N ASN A 569 12.42 13.68 16.11
CA ASN A 569 13.37 12.74 16.72
C ASN A 569 13.56 13.03 18.21
N LEU A 570 13.72 14.30 18.59
CA LEU A 570 13.82 14.73 19.99
C LEU A 570 12.58 14.34 20.80
N GLN A 571 11.40 14.49 20.18
CA GLN A 571 10.12 14.10 20.77
C GLN A 571 9.79 12.61 20.59
N LYS A 572 10.62 11.85 19.87
CA LYS A 572 10.41 10.42 19.60
C LYS A 572 9.06 10.10 18.95
N LEU A 573 8.68 10.84 17.91
CA LEU A 573 7.35 10.74 17.27
C LEU A 573 7.19 9.59 16.27
N LEU A 574 8.27 8.90 15.89
CA LEU A 574 8.29 7.85 14.89
C LEU A 574 9.02 6.60 15.42
N PRO A 575 8.70 5.39 14.92
CA PRO A 575 9.30 4.16 15.43
C PRO A 575 10.76 3.99 15.00
N GLY A 576 11.52 3.22 15.78
CA GLY A 576 12.94 2.90 15.57
C GLY A 576 13.92 3.94 16.11
N LEU A 577 13.47 4.80 17.04
CA LEU A 577 14.32 5.78 17.72
C LEU A 577 14.80 5.22 19.06
N SER A 578 16.11 5.28 19.32
CA SER A 578 16.69 4.81 20.58
C SER A 578 16.35 5.73 21.77
N GLN A 579 16.59 5.22 22.99
CA GLN A 579 16.44 6.02 24.21
C GLN A 579 17.29 7.28 24.27
#